data_AF-A0A7W0TZ22-F1
#
_entry.id   AF-A0A7W0TZ22-F1
#
_cell.length_a   1.000
_cell.length_b   1.000
_cell.length_c   1.000
_cell.angle_alpha   90.00
_cell.angle_beta   90.00
_cell.angle_gamma   90.00
#
_symmetry.space_group_name_H-M   'P 1'
#
loop_
_entity.id
_entity.type
_entity.pdbx_description
1 polymer ?
#
loop_
_entity_poly.entity_id
_entity_poly.type
_entity_poly.pdbx_seq_one_letter_code
_entity_poly.pdbx_strand_id
1 'polypeptide(L)'
;MDRLNEELARTAYQKKAVSKLAPAAVLEFAVAFFGGRGYKAGRTGRPNQVFIMGKAEGGLPRVTGEVAARADVGKPGTTLVTLDAAGEQLGPAMAEFHKALREKGRKPAGS
;
A
#
# COMPACT_ATOMS: atom_id res chain seq x y z
N MET A 1 -13.37 -18.72 15.37
CA MET A 1 -13.11 -17.59 14.44
C MET A 1 -12.31 -16.48 15.11
N ASP A 2 -12.25 -16.49 16.43
CA ASP A 2 -11.61 -15.49 17.28
C ASP A 2 -10.10 -15.38 17.01
N ARG A 3 -9.38 -16.51 16.93
CA ARG A 3 -7.93 -16.55 16.69
C ARG A 3 -7.47 -15.91 15.37
N LEU A 4 -8.27 -16.04 14.30
CA LEU A 4 -7.96 -15.41 13.01
C LEU A 4 -8.20 -13.90 13.07
N ASN A 5 -9.27 -13.47 13.72
CA ASN A 5 -9.57 -12.05 13.92
C ASN A 5 -8.54 -11.37 14.82
N GLU A 6 -8.10 -12.05 15.88
CA GLU A 6 -7.01 -11.60 16.75
C GLU A 6 -5.70 -11.44 15.98
N GLU A 7 -5.37 -12.39 15.10
CA GLU A 7 -4.18 -12.34 14.25
C GLU A 7 -4.26 -11.21 13.21
N LEU A 8 -5.42 -11.01 12.59
CA LEU A 8 -5.68 -9.88 11.69
C LEU A 8 -5.49 -8.55 12.42
N ALA A 9 -6.07 -8.40 13.61
CA ALA A 9 -5.96 -7.18 14.39
C ALA A 9 -4.52 -6.91 14.85
N ARG A 10 -3.80 -7.95 15.30
CA ARG A 10 -2.40 -7.87 15.74
C ARG A 10 -1.47 -7.42 14.61
N THR A 11 -1.73 -7.90 13.40
CA THR A 11 -0.88 -7.65 12.23
C THR A 11 -1.40 -6.56 11.29
N ALA A 12 -2.47 -5.87 11.69
CA ALA A 12 -3.08 -4.82 10.90
C ALA A 12 -2.12 -3.63 10.73
N TYR A 13 -1.95 -3.20 9.50
CA TYR A 13 -1.25 -1.98 9.15
C TYR A 13 -2.19 -1.05 8.42
N GLN A 14 -2.45 0.12 9.00
CA GLN A 14 -3.26 1.17 8.38
C GLN A 14 -2.54 2.50 8.47
N LYS A 15 -2.25 3.11 7.32
CA LYS A 15 -1.66 4.46 7.23
C LYS A 15 -2.19 5.23 6.04
N LYS A 16 -2.09 6.56 6.17
CA LYS A 16 -2.31 7.50 5.08
C LYS A 16 -1.01 8.24 4.78
N ALA A 17 -0.77 8.47 3.50
CA ALA A 17 0.36 9.24 3.00
C ALA A 17 -0.15 10.30 2.02
N VAL A 18 0.54 11.43 1.97
CA VAL A 18 0.33 12.44 0.93
C VAL A 18 1.51 12.36 -0.02
N SER A 19 1.23 12.28 -1.33
CA SER A 19 2.23 12.21 -2.38
C SER A 19 2.00 13.30 -3.43
N LYS A 20 3.09 13.72 -4.06
CA LYS A 20 3.08 14.59 -5.25
C LYS A 20 3.04 13.81 -6.56
N LEU A 21 3.15 12.48 -6.49
CA LEU A 21 2.95 11.62 -7.65
C LEU A 21 1.47 11.61 -8.05
N ALA A 22 1.21 11.53 -9.35
CA ALA A 22 -0.13 11.27 -9.86
C ALA A 22 -0.64 9.90 -9.36
N PRO A 23 -1.97 9.70 -9.19
CA PRO A 23 -2.51 8.44 -8.71
C PRO A 23 -2.06 7.23 -9.52
N ALA A 24 -2.03 7.33 -10.85
CA ALA A 24 -1.56 6.25 -11.72
C ALA A 24 -0.12 5.83 -11.37
N ALA A 25 0.79 6.80 -11.24
CA ALA A 25 2.18 6.55 -10.87
C ALA A 25 2.34 5.92 -9.47
N VAL A 26 1.47 6.29 -8.51
CA VAL A 26 1.44 5.62 -7.18
C VAL A 26 1.05 4.15 -7.34
N LEU A 27 0.05 3.86 -8.17
CA LEU A 27 -0.52 2.52 -8.33
C LEU A 27 0.44 1.62 -9.12
N GLU A 28 1.07 2.13 -10.18
CA GLU A 28 2.14 1.44 -10.90
C GLU A 28 3.34 1.16 -9.99
N PHE A 29 3.73 2.13 -9.16
CA PHE A 29 4.81 1.94 -8.20
C PHE A 29 4.46 0.85 -7.17
N ALA A 30 3.22 0.82 -6.66
CA ALA A 30 2.77 -0.23 -5.76
C ALA A 30 2.85 -1.61 -6.41
N VAL A 31 2.34 -1.77 -7.63
CA VAL A 31 2.40 -3.04 -8.38
C VAL A 31 3.85 -3.52 -8.53
N ALA A 32 4.75 -2.64 -8.96
CA ALA A 32 6.16 -2.99 -9.12
C ALA A 32 6.84 -3.33 -7.78
N PHE A 33 6.59 -2.54 -6.73
CA PHE A 33 7.22 -2.69 -5.42
C PHE A 33 6.86 -4.00 -4.72
N PHE A 34 5.56 -4.35 -4.74
CA PHE A 34 5.07 -5.57 -4.11
C PHE A 34 5.28 -6.80 -5.02
N GLY A 35 5.15 -6.65 -6.34
CA GLY A 35 5.49 -7.69 -7.31
C GLY A 35 6.94 -8.15 -7.20
N GLY A 36 7.89 -7.20 -7.07
CA GLY A 36 9.31 -7.50 -6.87
C GLY A 36 9.63 -8.20 -5.54
N ARG A 37 8.71 -8.18 -4.57
CA ARG A 37 8.81 -8.87 -3.28
C ARG A 37 8.07 -10.21 -3.26
N GLY A 38 7.56 -10.66 -4.41
CA GLY A 38 6.86 -11.96 -4.53
C GLY A 38 5.38 -11.92 -4.16
N TYR A 39 4.80 -10.74 -3.92
CA TYR A 39 3.36 -10.60 -3.76
C TYR A 39 2.66 -10.54 -5.12
N LYS A 40 1.43 -11.07 -5.19
CA LYS A 40 0.54 -10.82 -6.34
C LYS A 40 -0.09 -9.44 -6.15
N ALA A 41 0.38 -8.45 -6.89
CA ALA A 41 -0.15 -7.10 -6.88
C ALA A 41 -0.75 -6.75 -8.24
N GLY A 42 -1.94 -6.14 -8.24
CA GLY A 42 -2.62 -5.77 -9.48
C GLY A 42 -3.70 -4.71 -9.28
N ARG A 43 -4.02 -4.00 -10.37
CA ARG A 43 -5.16 -3.08 -10.42
C ARG A 43 -6.44 -3.87 -10.24
N THR A 44 -7.39 -3.31 -9.51
CA THR A 44 -8.73 -3.91 -9.38
C THR A 44 -9.70 -3.29 -10.37
N GLY A 45 -10.96 -3.73 -10.37
CA GLY A 45 -12.03 -3.04 -11.10
C GLY A 45 -12.29 -1.61 -10.61
N ARG A 46 -11.67 -1.17 -9.50
CA ARG A 46 -11.73 0.21 -9.02
C ARG A 46 -10.56 1.01 -9.62
N PRO A 47 -10.83 2.15 -10.27
CA PRO A 47 -9.83 2.88 -11.05
C PRO A 47 -8.67 3.42 -10.23
N ASN A 48 -8.81 3.55 -8.91
CA ASN A 48 -7.83 4.20 -8.04
C ASN A 48 -7.21 3.27 -7.01
N GLN A 49 -7.21 1.96 -7.29
CA GLN A 49 -6.83 0.96 -6.31
C GLN A 49 -5.93 -0.14 -6.90
N VAL A 50 -5.05 -0.67 -6.05
CA VAL A 50 -4.24 -1.87 -6.24
C VAL A 50 -4.54 -2.81 -5.09
N PHE A 51 -4.78 -4.08 -5.41
CA PHE A 51 -4.92 -5.16 -4.44
C PHE A 51 -3.64 -6.00 -4.41
N ILE A 52 -3.23 -6.38 -3.21
CA ILE A 52 -2.00 -7.11 -2.93
C ILE A 52 -2.38 -8.39 -2.20
N MET A 53 -1.80 -9.50 -2.64
CA MET A 53 -2.02 -10.80 -2.02
C MET A 53 -0.70 -11.55 -1.84
N GLY A 54 -0.48 -12.05 -0.63
CA GLY A 54 0.66 -12.90 -0.30
C GLY A 54 0.27 -14.34 0.00
N LYS A 55 1.27 -15.13 0.42
CA LYS A 55 1.06 -16.48 0.96
C LYS A 55 0.57 -16.38 2.42
N ALA A 56 0.52 -17.52 3.11
CA ALA A 56 0.25 -17.56 4.54
C ALA A 56 1.36 -16.85 5.32
N GLU A 57 0.99 -16.11 6.37
CA GLU A 57 1.91 -15.46 7.32
C GLU A 57 1.33 -15.62 8.74
N GLY A 58 2.14 -16.11 9.69
CA GLY A 58 1.66 -16.43 11.03
C GLY A 58 0.47 -17.38 11.03
N GLY A 59 -0.59 -17.03 11.76
CA GLY A 59 -1.87 -17.74 11.76
C GLY A 59 -2.79 -17.45 10.56
N LEU A 60 -2.41 -16.56 9.64
CA LEU A 60 -3.24 -16.21 8.48
C LEU A 60 -2.96 -17.16 7.31
N PRO A 61 -3.98 -17.85 6.75
CA PRO A 61 -3.80 -18.76 5.62
C PRO A 61 -3.45 -18.02 4.32
N ARG A 62 -3.73 -16.72 4.27
CA ARG A 62 -3.37 -15.80 3.19
C ARG A 62 -3.36 -14.38 3.74
N VAL A 63 -2.43 -13.56 3.28
CA VAL A 63 -2.42 -12.12 3.57
C VAL A 63 -2.95 -11.31 2.41
N THR A 64 -3.59 -10.20 2.74
CA THR A 64 -4.15 -9.25 1.78
C THR A 64 -3.82 -7.83 2.19
N GLY A 65 -3.66 -6.97 1.19
CA GLY A 65 -3.49 -5.54 1.39
C GLY A 65 -4.03 -4.73 0.23
N GLU A 66 -4.17 -3.44 0.46
CA GLU A 66 -4.74 -2.50 -0.47
C GLU A 66 -3.92 -1.21 -0.48
N VAL A 67 -3.67 -0.70 -1.68
CA VAL A 67 -3.18 0.66 -1.89
C VAL A 67 -4.23 1.39 -2.73
N ALA A 68 -4.81 2.44 -2.18
CA ALA A 68 -5.70 3.32 -2.95
C ALA A 68 -5.12 4.73 -3.04
N ALA A 69 -5.27 5.37 -4.20
CA ALA A 69 -4.69 6.66 -4.51
C ALA A 69 -5.77 7.60 -5.06
N ARG A 70 -6.12 8.65 -4.31
CA ARG A 70 -7.13 9.64 -4.68
C ARG A 70 -6.46 10.97 -5.06
N ALA A 71 -6.75 11.47 -6.25
CA ALA A 71 -6.28 12.78 -6.71
C ALA A 71 -6.92 13.95 -5.96
N ASP A 72 -6.24 15.10 -6.04
CA ASP A 72 -6.74 16.43 -5.69
C ASP A 72 -7.37 16.54 -4.30
N VAL A 73 -6.81 15.81 -3.34
CA VAL A 73 -7.27 15.90 -1.95
C VAL A 73 -6.64 17.13 -1.29
N GLY A 74 -7.49 18.08 -0.90
CA GLY A 74 -7.13 19.33 -0.23
C GLY A 74 -6.58 20.41 -1.17
N LYS A 75 -5.78 20.04 -2.18
CA LYS A 75 -5.31 20.96 -3.23
C LYS A 75 -4.94 20.24 -4.53
N PRO A 76 -4.99 20.93 -5.69
CA PRO A 76 -4.61 20.34 -6.97
C PRO A 76 -3.21 19.71 -6.98
N GLY A 77 -3.05 18.60 -7.71
CA GLY A 77 -1.76 17.91 -7.87
C GLY A 77 -1.25 17.27 -6.58
N THR A 78 -2.15 16.96 -5.65
CA THR A 78 -1.83 16.28 -4.39
C THR A 78 -2.65 15.00 -4.29
N THR A 79 -1.96 13.87 -4.18
CA THR A 79 -2.58 12.55 -4.10
C THR A 79 -2.60 12.07 -2.66
N LEU A 80 -3.78 11.75 -2.14
CA LEU A 80 -3.93 11.00 -0.89
C LEU A 80 -3.79 9.52 -1.19
N VAL A 81 -2.87 8.87 -0.49
CA VAL A 81 -2.65 7.42 -0.58
C VAL A 81 -3.07 6.78 0.73
N THR A 82 -3.97 5.81 0.67
CA THR A 82 -4.36 4.95 1.79
C THR A 82 -3.72 3.59 1.63
N LEU A 83 -3.12 3.11 2.72
CA LEU A 83 -2.44 1.83 2.81
C LEU A 83 -3.13 1.00 3.89
N ASP A 84 -3.57 -0.19 3.53
CA ASP A 84 -4.17 -1.17 4.43
C ASP A 84 -3.56 -2.54 4.17
N ALA A 85 -3.26 -3.29 5.22
CA ALA A 85 -2.83 -4.68 5.13
C ALA A 85 -3.03 -5.41 6.45
N ALA A 86 -3.05 -6.74 6.38
CA ALA A 86 -2.84 -7.60 7.54
C ALA A 86 -1.83 -8.69 7.18
N GLY A 87 -0.80 -8.86 8.00
CA GLY A 87 0.26 -9.85 7.82
C GLY A 87 1.56 -9.47 8.52
N GLU A 88 2.22 -10.45 9.14
CA GLU A 88 3.48 -10.22 9.88
C GLU A 88 4.60 -9.66 9.00
N GLN A 89 4.63 -9.99 7.71
CA GLN A 89 5.59 -9.48 6.74
C GLN A 89 4.96 -8.43 5.82
N LEU A 90 3.68 -8.58 5.47
CA LEU A 90 3.00 -7.61 4.61
C LEU A 90 2.86 -6.23 5.29
N GLY A 91 2.65 -6.17 6.60
CA GLY A 91 2.61 -4.91 7.37
C GLY A 91 3.94 -4.13 7.29
N PRO A 92 5.10 -4.74 7.62
CA PRO A 92 6.41 -4.15 7.39
C PRO A 92 6.66 -3.74 5.93
N ALA A 93 6.28 -4.58 4.96
CA ALA A 93 6.41 -4.23 3.53
C ALA A 93 5.58 -3.00 3.15
N MET A 94 4.39 -2.83 3.74
CA MET A 94 3.58 -1.60 3.59
C MET A 94 4.26 -0.38 4.23
N ALA A 95 4.92 -0.54 5.38
CA ALA A 95 5.68 0.52 6.02
C ALA A 95 6.89 0.95 5.16
N GLU A 96 7.60 0.01 4.55
CA GLU A 96 8.66 0.30 3.59
C GLU A 96 8.14 1.02 2.34
N PHE A 97 7.01 0.55 1.79
CA PHE A 97 6.36 1.22 0.66
C PHE A 97 5.98 2.66 1.02
N HIS A 98 5.41 2.88 2.21
CA HIS A 98 5.07 4.21 2.71
C HIS A 98 6.31 5.12 2.78
N LYS A 99 7.44 4.61 3.29
CA LYS A 99 8.70 5.35 3.32
C LYS A 99 9.18 5.68 1.91
N ALA A 100 9.23 4.69 1.02
CA ALA A 100 9.68 4.87 -0.36
C ALA A 100 8.78 5.84 -1.14
N LEU A 101 7.47 5.82 -0.88
CA LEU A 101 6.51 6.76 -1.46
C LEU A 101 6.78 8.20 -1.01
N ARG A 102 7.10 8.40 0.28
CA ARG A 102 7.49 9.72 0.80
C ARG A 102 8.79 10.22 0.19
N GLU A 103 9.76 9.34 0.00
CA GLU A 103 11.05 9.67 -0.62
C GLU A 103 10.87 10.05 -2.09
N LYS A 104 10.11 9.26 -2.87
CA LYS A 104 9.78 9.59 -4.27
C LYS A 104 8.90 10.84 -4.44
N GLY A 105 8.01 11.09 -3.48
CA GLY A 105 7.14 12.27 -3.48
C GLY A 105 7.85 13.57 -3.06
N ARG A 106 9.05 13.48 -2.49
CA ARG A 106 9.89 14.62 -2.19
C ARG A 106 10.58 15.05 -3.48
N LYS A 107 10.07 16.09 -4.13
CA LYS A 107 10.77 16.77 -5.24
C LYS A 107 12.21 17.05 -4.78
N PRO A 108 13.28 16.78 -5.59
CA PRO A 108 14.59 17.30 -5.27
C PRO A 108 14.46 18.82 -5.16
N ALA A 109 14.88 19.37 -4.03
CA ALA A 109 14.97 20.81 -3.87
C ALA A 109 16.09 21.28 -4.82
N GLY A 110 15.70 21.99 -5.90
CA GLY A 110 16.64 22.70 -6.77
C GLY A 110 17.23 21.85 -7.90
N SER A 111 16.87 22.21 -9.13
CA SER A 111 17.79 22.27 -10.26
C SER A 111 17.56 23.62 -10.92
#